data_AF-A0A962J1L1-F1
#
_entry.id   AF-A0A962J1L1-F1
#
_cell.length_a   1.000
_cell.length_b   1.000
_cell.length_c   1.000
_cell.angle_alpha   90.00
_cell.angle_beta   90.00
_cell.angle_gamma   90.00
#
_symmetry.space_group_name_H-M   'P 1'
#
loop_
_entity.id
_entity.type
_entity.pdbx_description
1 polymer ?
#
loop_
_entity_poly.entity_id
_entity_poly.type
_entity_poly.pdbx_seq_one_letter_code
_entity_poly.pdbx_strand_id
1 'polypeptide(L)'
;MSRKKDSQDPIVNFEESLASLEAIVSSMEDGELSLEESLQAFEKGIRLTRECQSALQKAEQKVQVLMSESGEPEAMDLEGES
;
A
#
# COMPACT_ATOMS: atom_id res chain seq x y z
N MET A 1 10.65 -11.29 25.74
CA MET A 1 10.56 -10.02 24.99
C MET A 1 11.06 -10.28 23.58
N SER A 2 10.21 -10.13 22.54
CA SER A 2 10.61 -9.84 21.14
C SER A 2 9.41 -10.01 20.20
N ARG A 3 8.55 -8.99 20.14
CA ARG A 3 7.56 -8.78 19.08
C ARG A 3 8.14 -7.79 18.05
N LYS A 4 9.21 -8.19 17.36
CA LYS A 4 9.86 -7.37 16.31
C LYS A 4 9.59 -7.92 14.90
N LYS A 5 8.71 -8.92 14.76
CA LYS A 5 8.47 -9.60 13.48
C LYS A 5 7.28 -9.04 12.70
N ASP A 6 6.36 -8.35 13.36
CA ASP A 6 5.14 -7.82 12.73
C ASP A 6 5.43 -6.66 11.75
N SER A 7 6.44 -5.83 12.04
CA SER A 7 6.78 -4.65 11.19
C SER A 7 7.41 -4.98 9.82
N GLN A 8 7.64 -6.25 9.48
CA GLN A 8 8.14 -6.65 8.16
C GLN A 8 7.12 -7.40 7.30
N ASP A 9 5.89 -7.61 7.78
CA ASP A 9 4.86 -8.21 6.94
C ASP A 9 4.36 -7.16 5.93
N PRO A 10 4.41 -7.44 4.61
CA PRO A 10 3.91 -6.50 3.60
C PRO A 10 2.43 -6.12 3.82
N ILE A 11 1.64 -7.02 4.42
CA ILE A 11 0.23 -6.76 4.74
C ILE A 11 0.11 -5.72 5.86
N VAL A 12 0.87 -5.87 6.95
CA VAL A 12 0.86 -4.92 8.07
C VAL A 12 1.34 -3.54 7.61
N ASN A 13 2.39 -3.49 6.78
CA ASN A 13 2.86 -2.22 6.21
C ASN A 13 1.81 -1.56 5.28
N PHE A 14 1.03 -2.35 4.54
CA PHE A 14 -0.05 -1.83 3.70
C PHE A 14 -1.16 -1.18 4.54
N GLU A 15 -1.66 -1.88 5.57
CA GLU A 15 -2.75 -1.36 6.41
C GLU A 15 -2.35 -0.07 7.14
N GLU A 16 -1.12 -0.01 7.68
CA GLU A 16 -0.61 1.20 8.34
C GLU A 16 -0.45 2.38 7.36
N SER A 17 0.06 2.10 6.15
CA SER A 17 0.25 3.13 5.12
C SER A 17 -1.09 3.66 4.60
N LEU A 18 -2.06 2.76 4.42
CA LEU A 18 -3.41 3.10 3.97
C LEU A 18 -4.15 3.94 5.02
N ALA A 19 -4.12 3.54 6.29
CA ALA A 19 -4.74 4.31 7.38
C ALA A 19 -4.13 5.71 7.50
N SER A 20 -2.80 5.82 7.33
CA SER A 20 -2.11 7.12 7.32
C SER A 20 -2.52 7.99 6.13
N LEU A 21 -2.73 7.39 4.96
CA LEU A 21 -3.17 8.09 3.76
C LEU A 21 -4.61 8.60 3.93
N GLU A 22 -5.52 7.78 4.47
CA GLU A 22 -6.90 8.16 4.76
C GLU A 22 -6.97 9.35 5.73
N ALA A 23 -6.14 9.34 6.78
CA ALA A 23 -6.06 10.45 7.73
C ALA A 23 -5.58 11.75 7.07
N ILE A 24 -4.62 11.66 6.14
CA ILE A 24 -4.16 12.81 5.36
C ILE A 24 -5.26 13.34 4.47
N VAL A 25 -5.95 12.47 3.72
CA VAL A 25 -7.06 12.86 2.85
C VAL A 25 -8.16 13.54 3.66
N SER A 26 -8.55 12.96 4.78
CA SER A 26 -9.55 13.56 5.68
C SER A 26 -9.11 14.95 6.18
N SER A 27 -7.82 15.13 6.51
CA SER A 27 -7.30 16.44 6.92
C SER A 27 -7.30 17.47 5.79
N MET A 28 -7.06 17.03 4.55
CA MET A 28 -7.11 17.89 3.37
C MET A 28 -8.55 18.28 3.00
N GLU A 29 -9.52 17.39 3.23
CA GLU A 29 -10.94 17.64 2.97
C GLU A 29 -11.59 18.57 4.00
N ASP A 30 -11.10 18.55 5.24
CA ASP A 30 -11.60 19.42 6.32
C ASP A 30 -11.32 20.92 6.06
N GLY A 31 -10.29 21.22 5.26
CA GLY A 31 -10.02 22.57 4.75
C GLY A 31 -9.34 23.52 5.74
N GLU A 32 -8.99 23.05 6.94
CA GLU A 32 -8.32 23.83 7.98
C GLU A 32 -6.79 23.93 7.79
N LEU A 33 -6.22 23.22 6.80
CA LEU A 33 -4.78 23.23 6.53
C LEU A 33 -4.35 24.54 5.85
N SER A 34 -3.26 25.13 6.33
CA SER A 34 -2.56 26.19 5.60
C SER A 34 -1.99 25.66 4.28
N LEU A 35 -1.57 26.57 3.39
CA LEU A 35 -0.94 26.20 2.11
C LEU A 35 0.32 25.34 2.31
N GLU A 36 1.16 25.68 3.29
CA GLU A 36 2.38 24.92 3.57
C GLU A 36 2.06 23.52 4.12
N GLU A 37 1.08 23.42 5.02
CA GLU A 37 0.62 22.13 5.54
C GLU A 37 -0.04 21.28 4.45
N SER A 38 -0.79 21.89 3.54
CA SER A 38 -1.41 21.22 2.39
C SER A 38 -0.34 20.63 1.46
N LEU A 39 0.75 21.36 1.21
CA LEU A 39 1.87 20.86 0.40
C LEU A 39 2.59 19.69 1.09
N GLN A 40 2.80 19.77 2.41
CA GLN A 40 3.40 18.68 3.17
C GLN A 40 2.49 17.44 3.23
N ALA A 41 1.18 17.64 3.41
CA ALA A 41 0.17 16.59 3.37
C ALA A 41 0.17 15.89 2.02
N PHE A 42 0.22 16.67 0.93
CA PHE A 42 0.30 16.13 -0.43
C PHE A 42 1.59 15.30 -0.66
N GLU A 43 2.76 15.81 -0.26
CA GLU A 43 4.02 15.06 -0.42
C GLU A 43 3.98 13.73 0.35
N LYS A 44 3.48 13.76 1.59
CA LYS A 44 3.30 12.55 2.41
C LYS A 44 2.31 11.58 1.75
N GLY A 45 1.18 12.07 1.23
CA GLY A 45 0.19 11.26 0.53
C GLY A 45 0.77 10.53 -0.69
N ILE A 46 1.59 11.22 -1.49
CA ILE A 46 2.29 10.61 -2.63
C ILE A 46 3.25 9.50 -2.17
N ARG A 47 3.96 9.71 -1.07
CA ARG A 47 4.88 8.71 -0.51
C ARG A 47 4.13 7.46 -0.05
N LEU A 48 3.07 7.64 0.75
CA LEU A 48 2.24 6.55 1.25
C LEU A 48 1.57 5.76 0.12
N THR A 49 1.11 6.46 -0.93
CA THR A 49 0.53 5.80 -2.12
C THR A 49 1.53 4.85 -2.78
N ARG A 50 2.80 5.27 -2.91
CA ARG A 50 3.87 4.42 -3.46
C ARG A 50 4.19 3.24 -2.55
N GLU A 51 4.17 3.43 -1.24
CA GLU A 51 4.37 2.36 -0.25
C GLU A 51 3.26 1.31 -0.34
N CYS A 52 1.99 1.74 -0.43
CA CYS A 52 0.85 0.86 -0.65
C CYS A 52 1.01 0.04 -1.94
N GLN A 53 1.35 0.69 -3.06
CA GLN A 53 1.59 0.00 -4.34
C GLN A 53 2.71 -1.03 -4.23
N SER A 54 3.82 -0.70 -3.58
CA SER A 54 4.94 -1.63 -3.38
C SER A 54 4.54 -2.82 -2.51
N ALA A 55 3.74 -2.60 -1.47
CA ALA A 55 3.24 -3.66 -0.61
C ALA A 55 2.32 -4.63 -1.38
N LEU A 56 1.40 -4.09 -2.20
CA LEU A 56 0.53 -4.89 -3.07
C LEU A 56 1.34 -5.72 -4.08
N GLN A 57 2.33 -5.13 -4.75
CA GLN A 57 3.21 -5.86 -5.68
C GLN A 57 3.95 -7.02 -5.00
N LYS A 58 4.44 -6.82 -3.78
CA LYS A 58 5.09 -7.89 -3.00
C LYS A 58 4.11 -9.00 -2.63
N ALA A 59 2.88 -8.64 -2.28
CA ALA A 59 1.83 -9.60 -1.96
C ALA A 59 1.47 -10.43 -3.21
N GLU A 60 1.28 -9.78 -4.36
CA GLU A 60 1.01 -10.43 -5.65
C GLU A 60 2.14 -11.39 -6.04
N GLN A 61 3.40 -10.94 -5.97
CA GLN A 61 4.55 -11.80 -6.25
C GLN A 61 4.59 -13.02 -5.33
N LYS A 62 4.27 -12.84 -4.04
CA LYS A 62 4.22 -13.96 -3.08
C LYS A 62 3.12 -14.96 -3.45
N VAL A 63 1.96 -14.48 -3.88
CA VAL A 63 0.87 -15.34 -4.38
C VAL A 63 1.31 -16.10 -5.63
N GLN A 64 1.94 -15.43 -6.60
CA GLN A 64 2.41 -16.06 -7.84
C GLN A 64 3.43 -17.18 -7.57
N VAL A 65 4.38 -16.96 -6.65
CA VAL A 65 5.33 -18.01 -6.24
C VAL A 65 4.60 -19.19 -5.62
N LEU A 66 3.66 -18.94 -4.70
CA LEU A 66 2.90 -20.00 -4.04
C LEU A 66 2.08 -20.83 -5.05
N MET A 67 1.43 -20.18 -6.03
CA MET A 67 0.68 -20.87 -7.09
C MET A 67 1.57 -21.70 -8.01
N SER A 68 2.77 -21.19 -8.32
CA SER A 68 3.77 -21.88 -9.13
C SER A 68 4.34 -23.12 -8.41
N GLU A 69 4.51 -23.05 -7.09
CA GLU A 69 4.95 -24.17 -6.26
C GLU A 69 3.87 -25.23 -6.07
N SER A 70 2.59 -24.87 -6.06
CA SER A 70 1.47 -25.82 -5.99
C SER A 70 1.12 -26.49 -7.33
N GLY A 71 1.81 -26.14 -8.42
CA GLY A 71 1.65 -26.79 -9.73
C GLY A 71 0.35 -26.46 -10.46
N GLU A 72 -0.36 -25.42 -10.04
CA GLU A 72 -1.54 -24.92 -10.74
C GLU A 72 -1.09 -23.99 -11.89
N PRO A 73 -1.65 -24.14 -13.11
CA PRO A 73 -1.26 -23.33 -14.25
C PRO A 73 -1.58 -21.85 -14.02
N GLU A 74 -0.66 -21.02 -14.49
CA GLU A 74 -0.65 -19.56 -14.43
C GLU A 74 -1.97 -18.96 -14.98
N ALA A 75 -2.89 -18.60 -14.09
CA ALA A 75 -4.10 -17.89 -14.46
C ALA A 75 -3.82 -16.38 -14.43
N MET A 76 -3.27 -15.84 -15.52
CA MET A 76 -3.25 -14.39 -15.78
C MET A 76 -3.39 -14.09 -17.29
N ASP A 77 -4.56 -14.39 -17.86
CA ASP A 77 -5.15 -13.48 -18.86
C ASP A 77 -6.08 -12.54 -18.08
N LEU A 78 -5.53 -11.46 -17.55
CA LEU A 78 -6.31 -10.28 -17.20
C LEU A 78 -6.17 -9.28 -18.34
N GLU A 79 -6.73 -9.64 -19.49
CA GLU A 79 -7.07 -8.66 -20.52
C GLU A 79 -8.22 -7.78 -19.98
N GLY A 80 -7.87 -6.55 -19.58
CA GLY A 80 -8.82 -5.49 -19.25
C GLY A 80 -8.02 -4.28 -18.78
N GLU A 81 -7.89 -3.17 -19.51
CA GLU A 81 -8.63 -2.67 -20.66
C GLU A 81 -7.67 -1.85 -21.54
N SER A 82 -7.84 -1.94 -22.86
CA SER A 82 -7.27 -1.04 -23.87
C SER A 82 -7.94 0.33 -23.87
#